data_AF-A0A1M3I659-F1
#
_entry.id   AF-A0A1M3I659-F1
#
_cell.length_a   1.000
_cell.length_b   1.000
_cell.length_c   1.000
_cell.angle_alpha   90.00
_cell.angle_beta   90.00
_cell.angle_gamma   90.00
#
_symmetry.space_group_name_H-M   'P 1'
#
loop_
_entity.id
_entity.type
_entity.pdbx_description
1 polymer ?
#
loop_
_entity_poly.entity_id
_entity_poly.type
_entity_poly.pdbx_seq_one_letter_code
_entity_poly.pdbx_strand_id
1 'polypeptide(L)'
;MKIAGFAPFAPFAIAAFALAISGPAAATQARNGGGAGMVNGAEGIWLNPHGTVAVRTGSCGEKLCGWIVWASRAAQQDAHDSGVEKLIGLELLEDYRPGGSGKWSGTVYVPDMGHSFPSTITRLGAADLKIRGCLIGGFLCKSQIWHKIEKMPEE
;
A
#
# COMPACT_ATOMS: atom_id res chain seq x y z
N MET A 1 72.23 -53.21 15.03
CA MET A 1 73.29 -52.64 15.90
C MET A 1 72.94 -51.19 16.18
N LYS A 2 72.92 -50.83 17.47
CA LYS A 2 72.79 -49.47 18.05
C LYS A 2 73.44 -48.38 17.18
N ILE A 3 72.82 -47.21 17.07
CA ILE A 3 73.15 -46.04 17.90
C ILE A 3 72.23 -44.84 17.60
N ALA A 4 71.81 -44.19 18.68
CA ALA A 4 71.09 -42.92 18.73
C ALA A 4 71.98 -41.74 18.30
N GLY A 5 71.37 -40.66 17.82
CA GLY A 5 72.05 -39.40 17.53
C GLY A 5 71.13 -38.22 17.80
N PHE A 6 71.56 -37.41 18.75
CA PHE A 6 70.91 -36.28 19.39
C PHE A 6 70.41 -35.16 18.46
N ALA A 7 69.37 -34.45 18.91
CA ALA A 7 68.93 -33.17 18.37
C ALA A 7 69.93 -32.04 18.69
N PRO A 8 70.11 -31.06 17.79
CA PRO A 8 70.55 -29.73 18.16
C PRO A 8 69.36 -28.75 18.19
N PHE A 9 69.26 -28.02 19.31
CA PHE A 9 68.48 -26.80 19.41
C PHE A 9 68.98 -25.78 18.38
N ALA A 10 68.05 -25.16 17.64
CA ALA A 10 68.32 -24.01 16.79
C ALA A 10 67.61 -22.77 17.36
N PRO A 11 68.18 -21.57 17.16
CA PRO A 11 67.94 -20.40 17.98
C PRO A 11 66.71 -19.60 17.56
N PHE A 12 66.16 -18.86 18.51
CA PHE A 12 65.31 -17.70 18.24
C PHE A 12 66.05 -16.70 17.35
N ALA A 13 65.47 -16.36 16.21
CA ALA A 13 65.84 -15.19 15.42
C ALA A 13 64.57 -14.46 14.96
N ILE A 14 64.61 -13.14 15.12
CA ILE A 14 63.53 -12.17 14.96
C ILE A 14 63.46 -11.68 13.50
N ALA A 15 62.28 -11.14 13.13
CA ALA A 15 61.91 -10.36 11.93
C ALA A 15 61.27 -11.18 10.79
N ALA A 16 60.18 -10.76 10.15
CA ALA A 16 59.65 -9.41 9.96
C ALA A 16 58.11 -9.39 9.97
N PHE A 17 57.55 -8.28 10.45
CA PHE A 17 56.13 -7.93 10.33
C PHE A 17 55.79 -7.75 8.84
N ALA A 18 55.04 -8.69 8.26
CA ALA A 18 54.32 -8.47 7.01
C ALA A 18 52.87 -8.08 7.35
N LEU A 19 52.53 -6.80 7.15
CA LEU A 19 51.16 -6.30 7.20
C LEU A 19 50.35 -6.92 6.06
N ALA A 20 49.62 -7.99 6.34
CA ALA A 20 48.51 -8.44 5.51
C ALA A 20 47.21 -7.87 6.09
N ILE A 21 46.75 -6.78 5.49
CA ILE A 21 45.44 -6.19 5.78
C ILE A 21 44.42 -7.02 5.01
N SER A 22 43.71 -7.91 5.69
CA SER A 22 42.55 -8.62 5.16
C SER A 22 41.39 -8.34 6.09
N GLY A 23 40.51 -7.44 5.67
CA GLY A 23 39.44 -6.85 6.48
C GLY A 23 38.35 -7.83 6.90
N PRO A 24 37.44 -7.39 7.78
CA PRO A 24 36.41 -8.24 8.37
C PRO A 24 35.32 -8.56 7.35
N ALA A 25 35.06 -9.85 7.14
CA ALA A 25 33.82 -10.32 6.53
C ALA A 25 32.68 -10.20 7.57
N ALA A 26 32.14 -8.98 7.73
CA ALA A 26 30.89 -8.78 8.42
C ALA A 26 29.75 -9.29 7.52
N ALA A 27 29.19 -10.46 7.87
CA ALA A 27 27.98 -10.95 7.22
C ALA A 27 26.80 -10.04 7.59
N THR A 28 26.48 -9.10 6.71
CA THR A 28 25.31 -8.24 6.82
C THR A 28 24.06 -9.11 6.69
N GLN A 29 23.38 -9.38 7.80
CA GLN A 29 22.05 -9.98 7.76
C GLN A 29 21.10 -9.00 7.06
N ALA A 30 20.71 -9.34 5.84
CA ALA A 30 19.65 -8.66 5.13
C ALA A 30 18.38 -8.76 5.98
N ARG A 31 17.95 -7.63 6.57
CA ARG A 31 16.64 -7.53 7.18
C ARG A 31 15.61 -7.75 6.08
N ASN A 32 15.01 -8.94 6.06
CA ASN A 32 13.72 -9.13 5.42
C ASN A 32 12.72 -8.23 6.14
N GLY A 33 12.55 -7.01 5.64
CA GLY A 33 11.46 -6.13 6.04
C GLY A 33 10.15 -6.79 5.66
N GLY A 34 9.51 -7.40 6.66
CA GLY A 34 8.15 -7.92 6.55
C GLY A 34 7.21 -6.85 5.99
N GLY A 35 6.27 -7.30 5.16
CA GLY A 35 5.32 -6.46 4.43
C GLY A 35 4.35 -5.70 5.33
N ALA A 36 4.81 -4.58 5.89
CA ALA A 36 3.99 -3.58 6.58
C ALA A 36 3.87 -2.28 5.76
N GLY A 37 3.96 -2.37 4.43
CA GLY A 37 4.03 -1.19 3.55
C GLY A 37 3.00 -1.16 2.41
N MET A 38 2.02 -2.07 2.40
CA MET A 38 1.08 -2.14 1.27
C MET A 38 -0.16 -1.26 1.43
N VAL A 39 -0.63 -0.95 2.65
CA VAL A 39 -1.81 -0.06 2.85
C VAL A 39 -1.48 1.42 2.64
N ASN A 40 -0.24 1.83 2.95
CA ASN A 40 0.21 3.23 2.86
C ASN A 40 0.05 3.85 1.44
N GLY A 41 0.05 3.01 0.40
CA GLY A 41 0.01 3.49 -0.99
C GLY A 41 -1.34 4.09 -1.40
N ALA A 42 -2.44 3.76 -0.72
CA ALA A 42 -3.77 4.25 -1.06
C ALA A 42 -4.36 5.18 0.00
N GLU A 43 -3.70 5.38 1.14
CA GLU A 43 -4.17 6.28 2.20
C GLU A 43 -4.11 7.76 1.75
N GLY A 44 -5.20 8.48 2.03
CA GLY A 44 -5.34 9.89 1.67
C GLY A 44 -6.79 10.32 1.55
N ILE A 45 -6.98 11.55 1.08
CA ILE A 45 -8.29 12.08 0.70
C ILE A 45 -8.31 12.19 -0.82
N TRP A 46 -9.32 11.59 -1.44
CA TRP A 46 -9.40 11.39 -2.88
C TRP A 46 -10.68 12.01 -3.40
N LEU A 47 -10.56 12.90 -4.38
CA LEU A 47 -11.68 13.51 -5.08
C LEU A 47 -12.02 12.68 -6.31
N ASN A 48 -13.30 12.39 -6.50
CA ASN A 48 -13.77 11.74 -7.71
C ASN A 48 -13.53 12.66 -8.94
N PRO A 49 -13.44 12.10 -10.17
CA PRO A 49 -13.13 12.90 -11.36
C PRO A 49 -14.19 13.95 -11.71
N HIS A 50 -15.38 13.88 -11.11
CA HIS A 50 -16.44 14.88 -11.28
C HIS A 50 -16.36 16.03 -10.27
N GLY A 51 -15.47 15.97 -9.27
CA GLY A 51 -15.33 17.01 -8.25
C GLY A 51 -16.48 17.10 -7.26
N THR A 52 -17.29 16.05 -7.12
CA THR A 52 -18.54 16.06 -6.33
C THR A 52 -18.47 15.27 -5.03
N VAL A 53 -17.49 14.37 -4.87
CA VAL A 53 -17.36 13.52 -3.69
C VAL A 53 -15.88 13.36 -3.33
N ALA A 54 -15.54 13.64 -2.07
CA ALA A 54 -14.23 13.36 -1.50
C ALA A 54 -14.30 12.21 -0.50
N VAL A 55 -13.41 11.23 -0.66
CA VAL A 55 -13.34 10.01 0.17
C VAL A 55 -12.01 9.97 0.88
N ARG A 56 -12.04 9.82 2.21
CA ARG A 56 -10.86 9.51 3.00
C ARG A 56 -10.70 8.00 3.05
N THR A 57 -9.59 7.49 2.53
CA THR A 57 -9.21 6.08 2.66
C THR A 57 -8.36 5.84 3.90
N GLY A 58 -8.47 4.64 4.46
CA GLY A 58 -7.69 4.23 5.62
C GLY A 58 -7.82 2.73 5.88
N SER A 59 -7.00 2.22 6.80
CA SER A 59 -7.12 0.85 7.27
C SER A 59 -8.41 0.65 8.09
N CYS A 60 -9.04 -0.50 7.90
CA CYS A 60 -10.21 -0.99 8.63
C CYS A 60 -9.95 -2.46 9.02
N GLY A 61 -9.02 -2.64 9.96
CA GLY A 61 -8.38 -3.94 10.21
C GLY A 61 -7.31 -4.24 9.16
N GLU A 62 -7.33 -5.44 8.59
CA GLU A 62 -6.38 -5.85 7.53
C GLU A 62 -6.78 -5.39 6.12
N LYS A 63 -7.91 -4.69 6.02
CA LYS A 63 -8.49 -4.20 4.76
C LYS A 63 -8.25 -2.71 4.60
N LEU A 64 -8.38 -2.24 3.37
CA LEU A 64 -8.52 -0.82 3.04
C LEU A 64 -10.02 -0.51 2.95
N CYS A 65 -10.45 0.58 3.57
CA CYS A 65 -11.81 1.12 3.42
C CYS A 65 -11.75 2.60 3.07
N GLY A 66 -12.88 3.18 2.70
CA GLY A 66 -12.99 4.59 2.35
C GLY A 66 -14.34 5.17 2.72
N TRP A 67 -14.32 6.30 3.42
CA TRP A 67 -15.51 7.00 3.91
C TRP A 67 -15.65 8.36 3.26
N ILE A 68 -16.88 8.73 2.90
CA ILE A 68 -17.19 10.03 2.33
C ILE A 68 -16.97 11.10 3.41
N VAL A 69 -16.07 12.04 3.16
CA VAL A 69 -15.74 13.14 4.10
C VAL A 69 -16.25 14.49 3.63
N TRP A 70 -16.60 14.61 2.36
CA TRP A 70 -17.26 15.77 1.77
C TRP A 70 -18.03 15.33 0.52
N ALA A 71 -19.17 15.97 0.26
CA ALA A 71 -19.93 15.80 -0.98
C ALA A 71 -20.64 17.11 -1.32
N SER A 72 -20.73 17.44 -2.61
CA SER A 72 -21.48 18.62 -3.05
C SER A 72 -22.96 18.49 -2.72
N ARG A 73 -23.65 19.63 -2.59
CA ARG A 73 -25.11 19.67 -2.42
C ARG A 73 -25.88 18.80 -3.43
N ALA A 74 -25.47 18.81 -4.70
CA ALA A 74 -26.10 18.00 -5.73
C ALA A 74 -25.93 16.49 -5.45
N ALA A 75 -24.71 16.04 -5.12
CA ALA A 75 -24.46 14.64 -4.80
C ALA A 75 -25.22 14.18 -3.54
N GLN A 76 -25.37 15.06 -2.55
CA GLN A 76 -26.19 14.78 -1.36
C GLN A 76 -27.67 14.62 -1.71
N GLN A 77 -28.21 15.46 -2.61
CA GLN A 77 -29.58 15.35 -3.08
C GLN A 77 -29.82 14.06 -3.88
N ASP A 78 -28.93 13.74 -4.82
CA ASP A 78 -29.02 12.51 -5.63
C ASP A 78 -29.04 11.26 -4.73
N ALA A 79 -28.20 11.23 -3.69
CA ALA A 79 -28.17 10.14 -2.73
C ALA A 79 -29.46 10.06 -1.90
N HIS A 80 -29.97 11.19 -1.42
CA HIS A 80 -31.23 11.26 -0.68
C HIS A 80 -32.41 10.76 -1.52
N ASP A 81 -32.49 11.15 -2.79
CA ASP A 81 -33.56 10.71 -3.70
C ASP A 81 -33.52 9.20 -3.97
N SER A 82 -32.36 8.58 -3.81
CA SER A 82 -32.16 7.12 -3.84
C SER A 82 -32.30 6.43 -2.46
N GLY A 83 -32.74 7.16 -1.43
CA GLY A 83 -33.02 6.63 -0.08
C GLY A 83 -31.83 6.62 0.87
N VAL A 84 -30.72 7.31 0.53
CA VAL A 84 -29.55 7.47 1.40
C VAL A 84 -29.65 8.78 2.18
N GLU A 85 -30.23 8.71 3.39
CA GLU A 85 -30.48 9.87 4.26
C GLU A 85 -29.20 10.64 4.67
N LYS A 86 -28.08 9.94 4.81
CA LYS A 86 -26.82 10.55 5.25
C LYS A 86 -25.64 10.06 4.41
N LEU A 87 -25.28 10.86 3.41
CA LEU A 87 -24.17 10.56 2.52
C LEU A 87 -22.79 10.76 3.19
N ILE A 88 -22.60 11.86 3.92
CA ILE A 88 -21.32 12.14 4.59
C ILE A 88 -21.13 11.18 5.77
N GLY A 89 -20.00 10.48 5.79
CA GLY A 89 -19.65 9.42 6.74
C GLY A 89 -19.96 8.01 6.25
N LEU A 90 -20.70 7.87 5.14
CA LEU A 90 -20.98 6.56 4.53
C LEU A 90 -19.67 5.92 4.02
N GLU A 91 -19.54 4.61 4.23
CA GLU A 91 -18.44 3.81 3.70
C GLU A 91 -18.69 3.51 2.21
N LEU A 92 -18.00 4.24 1.33
CA LEU A 92 -18.13 4.09 -0.12
C LEU A 92 -17.27 2.94 -0.64
N LEU A 93 -16.07 2.78 -0.08
CA LEU A 93 -15.10 1.76 -0.48
C LEU A 93 -15.02 0.71 0.61
N GLU A 94 -15.53 -0.48 0.34
CA GLU A 94 -15.77 -1.52 1.33
C GLU A 94 -14.82 -2.70 1.10
N ASP A 95 -14.24 -3.20 2.20
CA ASP A 95 -13.63 -4.52 2.25
C ASP A 95 -12.46 -4.81 1.27
N TYR A 96 -11.68 -3.78 0.90
CA TYR A 96 -10.60 -3.94 -0.08
C TYR A 96 -9.40 -4.70 0.47
N ARG A 97 -9.14 -5.88 -0.10
CA ARG A 97 -7.97 -6.72 0.21
C ARG A 97 -6.80 -6.42 -0.73
N PRO A 98 -5.56 -6.35 -0.22
CA PRO A 98 -4.39 -6.12 -1.06
C PRO A 98 -4.12 -7.31 -1.98
N GLY A 99 -3.92 -7.04 -3.28
CA GLY A 99 -3.55 -8.02 -4.31
C GLY A 99 -2.09 -7.94 -4.77
N GLY A 100 -1.26 -7.13 -4.09
CA GLY A 100 0.12 -6.85 -4.49
C GLY A 100 0.22 -5.74 -5.55
N SER A 101 1.45 -5.23 -5.76
CA SER A 101 1.76 -4.23 -6.79
C SER A 101 0.84 -2.99 -6.82
N GLY A 102 0.40 -2.52 -5.64
CA GLY A 102 -0.49 -1.36 -5.52
C GLY A 102 -1.90 -1.62 -6.07
N LYS A 103 -2.40 -2.84 -5.94
CA LYS A 103 -3.77 -3.22 -6.30
C LYS A 103 -4.54 -3.72 -5.10
N TRP A 104 -5.85 -3.45 -5.10
CA TRP A 104 -6.79 -3.97 -4.13
C TRP A 104 -8.09 -4.39 -4.80
N SER A 105 -8.79 -5.35 -4.18
CA SER A 105 -10.10 -5.85 -4.63
C SER A 105 -11.09 -5.85 -3.47
N GLY A 106 -12.29 -5.33 -3.69
CA GLY A 106 -13.35 -5.16 -2.70
C GLY A 106 -14.68 -4.82 -3.38
N THR A 107 -15.54 -4.07 -2.70
CA THR A 107 -16.79 -3.55 -3.25
C THR A 107 -16.85 -2.03 -3.15
N VAL A 108 -17.53 -1.40 -4.11
CA VAL A 108 -17.85 0.02 -4.06
C VAL A 108 -19.36 0.17 -3.92
N TYR A 109 -19.81 0.84 -2.87
CA TYR A 109 -21.21 1.27 -2.74
C TYR A 109 -21.44 2.48 -3.63
N VAL A 110 -22.56 2.51 -4.34
CA VAL A 110 -22.92 3.57 -5.29
C VAL A 110 -24.22 4.21 -4.79
N PRO A 111 -24.15 5.36 -4.08
CA PRO A 111 -25.28 5.92 -3.33
C PRO A 111 -26.50 6.27 -4.16
N ASP A 112 -26.29 6.80 -5.37
CA ASP A 112 -27.35 7.11 -6.35
C ASP A 112 -28.05 5.84 -6.88
N MET A 113 -27.45 4.66 -6.68
CA MET A 113 -28.06 3.37 -7.04
C MET A 113 -28.50 2.54 -5.83
N GLY A 114 -28.13 2.89 -4.61
CA GLY A 114 -28.44 2.10 -3.41
C GLY A 114 -27.81 0.70 -3.38
N HIS A 115 -26.73 0.46 -4.14
CA HIS A 115 -26.17 -0.88 -4.35
C HIS A 115 -24.64 -0.89 -4.32
N SER A 116 -24.06 -2.02 -3.88
CA SER A 116 -22.62 -2.28 -3.94
C SER A 116 -22.25 -3.14 -5.15
N PHE A 117 -21.10 -2.82 -5.76
CA PHE A 117 -20.59 -3.49 -6.95
C PHE A 117 -19.17 -4.03 -6.72
N PRO A 118 -18.83 -5.21 -7.25
CA PRO A 118 -17.44 -5.68 -7.31
C PRO A 118 -16.53 -4.62 -7.90
N SER A 119 -15.41 -4.36 -7.22
CA SER A 119 -14.53 -3.25 -7.59
C SER A 119 -13.05 -3.54 -7.33
N THR A 120 -12.21 -2.82 -8.08
CA THR A 120 -10.76 -2.85 -7.95
C THR A 120 -10.21 -1.44 -7.84
N ILE A 121 -9.23 -1.26 -6.95
CA ILE A 121 -8.42 -0.05 -6.86
C ILE A 121 -7.03 -0.39 -7.40
N THR A 122 -6.48 0.47 -8.25
CA THR A 122 -5.10 0.40 -8.72
C THR A 122 -4.42 1.74 -8.49
N ARG A 123 -3.30 1.74 -7.77
CA ARG A 123 -2.46 2.93 -7.64
C ARG A 123 -1.72 3.18 -8.95
N LEU A 124 -1.99 4.33 -9.57
CA LEU A 124 -1.29 4.75 -10.79
C LEU A 124 -0.04 5.58 -10.46
N GLY A 125 -0.10 6.36 -9.37
CA GLY A 125 0.99 7.20 -8.89
C GLY A 125 0.76 7.62 -7.44
N ALA A 126 1.55 8.57 -6.94
CA ALA A 126 1.39 9.09 -5.58
C ALA A 126 0.08 9.91 -5.41
N ALA A 127 -0.40 10.51 -6.50
CA ALA A 127 -1.57 11.39 -6.52
C ALA A 127 -2.78 10.82 -7.26
N ASP A 128 -2.71 9.59 -7.77
CA ASP A 128 -3.75 9.02 -8.63
C ASP A 128 -4.11 7.58 -8.26
N LEU A 129 -5.40 7.34 -8.06
CA LEU A 129 -6.01 6.02 -7.97
C LEU A 129 -6.95 5.78 -9.14
N LYS A 130 -6.86 4.62 -9.77
CA LYS A 130 -7.89 4.12 -10.67
C LYS A 130 -8.86 3.23 -9.89
N ILE A 131 -10.12 3.61 -9.86
CA ILE A 131 -11.22 2.80 -9.30
C ILE A 131 -12.02 2.22 -10.46
N ARG A 132 -12.26 0.92 -10.45
CA ARG A 132 -13.05 0.21 -11.47
C ARG A 132 -14.11 -0.64 -10.79
N GLY A 133 -15.38 -0.29 -10.99
CA GLY A 133 -16.54 -1.11 -10.61
C GLY A 133 -17.09 -1.88 -11.80
N CYS A 134 -17.60 -3.08 -11.57
CA CYS A 134 -18.25 -3.92 -12.57
C CYS A 134 -19.61 -4.42 -12.07
N LEU A 135 -20.59 -4.55 -12.96
CA LEU A 135 -21.83 -5.26 -12.63
C LEU A 135 -21.55 -6.75 -12.37
N ILE A 136 -22.49 -7.42 -11.69
CA ILE A 136 -22.44 -8.86 -11.42
C ILE A 136 -22.21 -9.62 -12.74
N GLY A 137 -21.19 -10.50 -12.75
CA GLY A 137 -20.75 -11.22 -13.96
C GLY A 137 -19.60 -10.57 -14.73
N GLY A 138 -19.18 -9.34 -14.37
CA GLY A 138 -17.92 -8.74 -14.85
C GLY A 138 -17.92 -8.19 -16.29
N PHE A 139 -19.05 -8.27 -17.01
CA PHE A 139 -19.11 -7.88 -18.43
C PHE A 139 -19.26 -6.36 -18.65
N LEU A 140 -19.86 -5.64 -17.70
CA LEU A 140 -20.08 -4.19 -17.80
C LEU A 140 -19.32 -3.49 -16.68
N CYS A 141 -18.15 -2.94 -17.01
CA CYS A 141 -17.28 -2.25 -16.08
C CYS A 141 -17.12 -0.78 -16.45
N LYS A 142 -17.10 0.09 -15.43
CA LYS A 142 -16.70 1.50 -15.57
C LYS A 142 -15.44 1.76 -14.76
N SER A 143 -14.65 2.74 -15.19
CA SER A 143 -13.42 3.12 -14.49
C SER A 143 -13.36 4.63 -14.34
N GLN A 144 -12.84 5.08 -13.20
CA GLN A 144 -12.63 6.47 -12.85
C GLN A 144 -11.20 6.64 -12.33
N ILE A 145 -10.60 7.80 -12.60
CA ILE A 145 -9.33 8.19 -11.98
C ILE A 145 -9.66 9.24 -10.93
N TRP A 146 -9.29 8.94 -9.69
CA TRP A 146 -9.51 9.76 -8.52
C TRP A 146 -8.19 10.42 -8.13
N HIS A 147 -8.26 11.70 -7.77
CA HIS A 147 -7.09 12.52 -7.53
C HIS A 147 -6.94 12.82 -6.04
N LYS A 148 -5.72 12.72 -5.54
CA LYS A 148 -5.41 13.08 -4.16
C LYS A 148 -5.55 14.58 -3.96
N ILE A 149 -6.19 14.98 -2.86
CA ILE A 149 -6.35 16.39 -2.49
C ILE A 149 -5.78 16.66 -1.09
N GLU A 150 -5.26 17.86 -0.90
CA GLU A 150 -4.80 18.36 0.39
C GLU A 150 -5.78 19.36 1.01
N LYS A 151 -6.60 20.01 0.18
CA LYS A 151 -7.63 20.96 0.58
C LYS A 151 -8.98 20.46 0.11
N MET A 152 -9.99 20.56 0.97
CA MET A 152 -11.36 20.23 0.60
C MET A 152 -11.88 21.22 -0.45
N PRO A 153 -12.73 20.77 -1.37
CA PRO A 153 -13.47 21.69 -2.24
C PRO A 153 -14.33 22.63 -1.39
N GLU A 154 -14.42 23.89 -1.84
CA GLU A 154 -15.40 24.85 -1.32
C GLU A 154 -16.73 24.64 -2.07
N GLU A 155 -17.86 24.86 -1.40
CA GLU A 155 -19.20 24.70 -1.99
C GLU A 155 -19.55 25.79 -3.01
#